data_AF-B4EVP4-F1
#
_entry.id   AF-B4EVP4-F1
#
_cell.length_a   1.000
_cell.length_b   1.000
_cell.length_c   1.000
_cell.angle_alpha   90.00
_cell.angle_beta   90.00
_cell.angle_gamma   90.00
#
_symmetry.space_group_name_H-M   'P 1'
#
loop_
_entity.id
_entity.type
_entity.pdbx_description
1 polymer ?
#
loop_
_entity_poly.entity_id
_entity_poly.type
_entity_poly.pdbx_seq_one_letter_code
_entity_poly.pdbx_strand_id
1 'polypeptide(L)'
;MKTSFNHIERDNSDITHNHKNTHSSCNCTQEIITSLNHYINKHPECTIYQNSLMSSLIAGVYDSNVTIADLLKHGDFGLGTFNHLDGELVAFDSNVFQLRSDGSAREARPDQGSPFAVMTFFKPDITHQFSDPVSQQQVHNIINQYVPSDNLFCAIKIEGEFELVKTRTVPRQEPPYVPMLEAIENQPIFTFHDEMGIIAGFRSPQFTQGLNVAGFHEHYINHQREGGGHVLDYQLKKGTLQIGVISRFTIDLPHQSTFLEANLMPDDLHQAIEQAEN
;
A
#
# COMPACT_ATOMS: atom_id res chain seq x y z
N MET A 1 12.84 0.05 45.93
CA MET A 1 12.29 -1.16 45.30
C MET A 1 12.49 -1.02 43.80
N LYS A 2 13.45 -1.75 43.21
CA LYS A 2 13.69 -1.78 41.76
C LYS A 2 12.99 -3.04 41.22
N THR A 3 11.93 -2.87 40.45
CA THR A 3 11.31 -3.96 39.70
C THR A 3 11.89 -3.95 38.29
N SER A 4 12.75 -4.93 38.03
CA SER A 4 13.29 -5.21 36.70
C SER A 4 12.19 -5.90 35.88
N PHE A 5 11.77 -5.29 34.77
CA PHE A 5 10.94 -5.97 33.79
C PHE A 5 11.86 -6.85 32.93
N ASN A 6 11.69 -8.17 33.02
CA ASN A 6 12.30 -9.10 32.09
C ASN A 6 11.56 -8.98 30.75
N HIS A 7 12.27 -8.54 29.70
CA HIS A 7 11.81 -8.71 28.33
C HIS A 7 11.70 -10.21 28.04
N ILE A 8 10.51 -10.68 27.72
CA ILE A 8 10.30 -12.00 27.12
C ILE A 8 10.32 -11.77 25.61
N GLU A 9 11.49 -11.93 24.99
CA GLU A 9 11.54 -12.23 23.55
C GLU A 9 10.85 -13.58 23.36
N ARG A 10 9.74 -13.60 22.63
CA ARG A 10 9.18 -14.86 22.15
C ARG A 10 10.02 -15.29 20.95
N ASP A 11 10.97 -16.17 21.22
CA ASP A 11 11.64 -16.94 20.20
C ASP A 11 10.62 -17.89 19.55
N ASN A 12 10.36 -17.72 18.26
CA ASN A 12 9.49 -18.58 17.46
C ASN A 12 10.27 -19.77 16.86
N SER A 13 11.44 -20.12 17.39
CA SER A 13 12.25 -21.26 16.93
C SER A 13 11.68 -22.65 17.29
N ASP A 14 10.67 -22.73 18.17
CA ASP A 14 10.15 -24.01 18.70
C ASP A 14 8.92 -24.59 17.94
N ILE A 15 8.99 -24.70 16.61
CA ILE A 15 8.05 -25.55 15.83
C ILE A 15 8.67 -26.91 15.47
N THR A 16 9.82 -27.29 16.03
CA THR A 16 10.40 -28.61 15.78
C THR A 16 10.77 -29.34 17.06
N HIS A 17 9.79 -29.96 17.74
CA HIS A 17 10.09 -31.11 18.57
C HIS A 17 9.11 -32.28 18.46
N ASN A 18 9.71 -33.40 18.07
CA ASN A 18 9.19 -34.76 18.03
C ASN A 18 8.57 -35.16 19.38
N HIS A 19 7.28 -35.48 19.38
CA HIS A 19 6.73 -36.43 20.33
C HIS A 19 6.16 -37.64 19.58
N LYS A 20 6.92 -38.75 19.63
CA LYS A 20 6.39 -40.09 19.41
C LYS A 20 5.37 -40.36 20.52
N ASN A 21 4.09 -40.31 20.18
CA ASN A 21 3.05 -40.94 20.97
C ASN A 21 2.12 -41.70 20.03
N THR A 22 2.15 -43.02 20.15
CA THR A 22 1.34 -43.98 19.41
C THR A 22 -0.10 -43.94 19.89
N HIS A 23 -0.85 -42.97 19.39
CA HIS A 23 -2.29 -43.03 19.22
C HIS A 23 -2.56 -42.55 17.80
N SER A 24 -3.46 -43.22 17.08
CA SER A 24 -3.89 -42.88 15.72
C SER A 24 -4.20 -41.39 15.62
N SER A 25 -3.20 -40.58 15.28
CA SER A 25 -3.28 -39.13 15.31
C SER A 25 -4.18 -38.74 14.16
N CYS A 26 -5.34 -38.19 14.49
CA CYS A 26 -6.28 -37.62 13.54
C CYS A 26 -5.52 -36.67 12.60
N ASN A 27 -5.23 -37.13 11.38
CA ASN A 27 -4.46 -36.39 10.38
C ASN A 27 -5.23 -35.16 9.87
N CYS A 28 -6.50 -35.01 10.28
CA CYS A 28 -7.38 -33.91 9.90
C CYS A 28 -6.77 -32.54 10.20
N THR A 29 -6.08 -32.34 11.33
CA THR A 29 -5.46 -31.03 11.62
C THR A 29 -4.36 -30.71 10.62
N GLN A 30 -3.48 -31.66 10.31
CA GLN A 30 -2.39 -31.46 9.35
C GLN A 30 -2.92 -31.32 7.92
N GLU A 31 -3.96 -32.07 7.57
CA GLU A 31 -4.65 -32.00 6.28
C GLU A 31 -5.38 -30.66 6.09
N ILE A 32 -6.03 -30.13 7.13
CA ILE A 32 -6.67 -28.81 7.12
C ILE A 32 -5.62 -27.71 6.94
N ILE A 33 -4.52 -27.75 7.71
CA ILE A 33 -3.41 -26.78 7.58
C ILE A 33 -2.84 -26.83 6.15
N THR A 34 -2.59 -28.03 5.64
CA THR A 34 -2.04 -28.23 4.30
C THR A 34 -2.99 -27.73 3.22
N SER A 35 -4.29 -28.01 3.35
CA SER A 35 -5.31 -27.58 2.38
C SER A 35 -5.52 -26.07 2.42
N LEU A 36 -5.52 -25.46 3.60
CA LEU A 36 -5.61 -24.00 3.77
C LEU A 36 -4.39 -23.31 3.16
N ASN A 37 -3.18 -23.78 3.47
CA ASN A 37 -1.95 -23.26 2.87
C ASN A 37 -1.96 -23.42 1.36
N HIS A 38 -2.43 -24.55 0.84
CA HIS A 38 -2.57 -24.76 -0.59
C HIS A 38 -3.56 -23.77 -1.23
N TYR A 39 -4.72 -23.53 -0.60
CA TYR A 39 -5.70 -22.55 -1.10
C TYR A 39 -5.17 -21.12 -1.05
N ILE A 40 -4.45 -20.75 0.03
CA ILE A 40 -3.80 -19.44 0.15
C ILE A 40 -2.77 -19.26 -0.96
N ASN A 41 -1.88 -20.24 -1.14
CA ASN A 41 -0.83 -20.20 -2.15
C ASN A 41 -1.36 -20.26 -3.59
N LYS A 42 -2.54 -20.82 -3.81
CA LYS A 42 -3.19 -20.89 -5.13
C LYS A 42 -3.95 -19.62 -5.49
N HIS A 43 -4.32 -18.83 -4.49
CA HIS A 43 -5.03 -17.56 -4.66
C HIS A 43 -4.29 -16.39 -3.98
N PRO A 44 -3.03 -16.11 -4.37
CA PRO A 44 -2.28 -15.00 -3.84
C PRO A 44 -2.88 -13.65 -4.23
N GLU A 45 -3.63 -13.58 -5.34
CA GLU A 45 -4.33 -12.36 -5.79
C GLU A 45 -5.41 -11.88 -4.82
N CYS A 46 -5.91 -12.77 -3.96
CA CYS A 46 -6.97 -12.47 -3.01
C CYS A 46 -6.43 -11.89 -1.70
N THR A 47 -5.19 -11.38 -1.67
CA THR A 47 -4.53 -10.87 -0.46
C THR A 47 -3.89 -9.52 -0.72
N ILE A 48 -4.21 -8.53 0.12
CA ILE A 48 -3.39 -7.33 0.29
C ILE A 48 -2.35 -7.63 1.37
N TYR A 49 -1.09 -7.37 1.01
CA TYR A 49 0.01 -7.26 1.94
C TYR A 49 0.28 -5.78 2.24
N GLN A 50 0.55 -5.46 3.50
CA GLN A 50 0.99 -4.14 3.89
C GLN A 50 2.15 -4.21 4.86
N ASN A 51 3.18 -3.43 4.60
CA ASN A 51 4.22 -3.16 5.57
C ASN A 51 3.84 -1.92 6.40
N SER A 52 3.89 -2.05 7.73
CA SER A 52 3.57 -0.99 8.69
C SER A 52 2.11 -0.50 8.64
N LEU A 53 1.85 0.65 9.27
CA LEU A 53 0.53 1.25 9.42
C LEU A 53 0.57 2.70 8.93
N MET A 54 -0.54 3.18 8.37
CA MET A 54 -0.67 4.59 8.01
C MET A 54 -0.51 5.50 9.24
N SER A 55 -1.05 5.11 10.41
CA SER A 55 -0.88 5.87 11.65
C SER A 55 0.57 5.98 12.09
N SER A 56 1.39 4.96 11.83
CA SER A 56 2.83 5.00 12.10
C SER A 56 3.53 5.99 11.17
N LEU A 57 3.13 6.03 9.89
CA LEU A 57 3.67 6.99 8.94
C LEU A 57 3.28 8.42 9.34
N ILE A 58 2.02 8.66 9.70
CA ILE A 58 1.54 9.95 10.23
C ILE A 58 2.37 10.39 11.44
N ALA A 59 2.72 9.46 12.33
CA ALA A 59 3.52 9.73 13.53
C ALA A 59 5.02 10.00 13.27
N GLY A 60 5.49 9.99 12.02
CA GLY A 60 6.90 10.29 11.69
C GLY A 60 7.83 9.08 11.64
N VAL A 61 7.29 7.86 11.60
CA VAL A 61 8.10 6.64 11.49
C VAL A 61 8.46 6.40 10.02
N TYR A 62 9.53 7.03 9.55
CA TYR A 62 9.94 7.02 8.14
C TYR A 62 11.06 6.05 7.79
N ASP A 63 11.52 5.22 8.73
CA ASP A 63 12.57 4.23 8.47
C ASP A 63 12.08 2.81 8.72
N SER A 64 12.39 1.94 7.77
CA SER A 64 12.08 0.51 7.81
C SER A 64 13.21 -0.31 7.18
N ASN A 65 13.32 -1.56 7.63
CA ASN A 65 14.25 -2.55 7.08
C ASN A 65 13.63 -3.38 5.94
N VAL A 66 12.34 -3.21 5.66
CA VAL A 66 11.66 -3.90 4.55
C VAL A 66 12.07 -3.23 3.25
N THR A 67 12.67 -4.00 2.36
CA THR A 67 13.19 -3.51 1.08
C THR A 67 12.20 -3.69 -0.06
N ILE A 68 12.42 -3.01 -1.19
CA ILE A 68 11.64 -3.26 -2.42
C ILE A 68 11.70 -4.73 -2.85
N ALA A 69 12.86 -5.38 -2.70
CA ALA A 69 13.00 -6.81 -2.98
C ALA A 69 12.13 -7.68 -2.06
N ASP A 70 11.91 -7.26 -0.81
CA ASP A 70 11.00 -7.94 0.11
C ASP A 70 9.55 -7.70 -0.28
N LEU A 71 9.16 -6.46 -0.59
CA LEU A 71 7.82 -6.11 -1.04
C LEU A 71 7.37 -6.93 -2.27
N LEU A 72 8.27 -7.12 -3.24
CA LEU A 72 8.00 -7.90 -4.46
C LEU A 72 7.74 -9.40 -4.21
N LYS A 73 8.06 -9.93 -3.01
CA LYS A 73 7.65 -11.29 -2.62
C LYS A 73 6.16 -11.38 -2.30
N HIS A 74 5.51 -10.24 -2.07
CA HIS A 74 4.13 -10.14 -1.62
C HIS A 74 3.18 -9.54 -2.67
N GLY A 75 3.71 -9.06 -3.79
CA GLY A 75 2.90 -8.55 -4.88
C GLY A 75 3.71 -8.02 -6.06
N ASP A 76 3.05 -7.89 -7.20
CA ASP A 76 3.57 -7.29 -8.43
C ASP A 76 2.93 -5.93 -8.73
N PHE A 77 2.04 -5.46 -7.84
CA PHE A 77 1.26 -4.24 -7.96
C PHE A 77 1.09 -3.58 -6.59
N GLY A 78 1.20 -2.26 -6.52
CA GLY A 78 1.10 -1.56 -5.25
C GLY A 78 1.44 -0.08 -5.26
N LEU A 79 1.45 0.51 -4.07
CA LEU A 79 1.84 1.89 -3.81
C LEU A 79 2.40 2.05 -2.40
N GLY A 80 2.96 3.22 -2.09
CA GLY A 80 3.50 3.54 -0.77
C GLY A 80 4.51 4.67 -0.83
N THR A 81 5.51 4.65 0.04
CA THR A 81 6.63 5.61 0.05
C THR A 81 7.95 4.90 0.32
N PHE A 82 9.05 5.66 0.31
CA PHE A 82 10.41 5.18 0.59
C PHE A 82 10.88 5.66 1.97
N ASN A 83 11.95 5.04 2.48
CA ASN A 83 12.58 5.51 3.71
C ASN A 83 12.91 7.01 3.61
N HIS A 84 12.88 7.70 4.74
CA HIS A 84 12.98 9.15 4.83
C HIS A 84 11.84 9.91 4.15
N LEU A 85 10.72 9.26 3.83
CA LEU A 85 9.63 9.87 3.05
C LEU A 85 10.16 10.44 1.70
N ASP A 86 11.18 9.79 1.11
CA ASP A 86 11.82 10.25 -0.14
C ASP A 86 10.94 9.90 -1.35
N GLY A 87 9.85 10.64 -1.51
CA GLY A 87 8.93 10.50 -2.63
C GLY A 87 7.95 9.34 -2.53
N GLU A 88 7.18 9.15 -3.60
CA GLU A 88 6.12 8.16 -3.69
C GLU A 88 6.59 6.88 -4.39
N LEU A 89 6.04 5.75 -3.98
CA LEU A 89 6.22 4.44 -4.58
C LEU A 89 4.99 4.11 -5.42
N VAL A 90 5.19 3.69 -6.67
CA VAL A 90 4.16 3.05 -7.48
C VAL A 90 4.72 1.77 -8.08
N ALA A 91 3.92 0.69 -8.04
CA ALA A 91 4.32 -0.62 -8.53
C ALA A 91 3.22 -1.23 -9.42
N PHE A 92 3.63 -1.79 -10.56
CA PHE A 92 2.77 -2.57 -11.45
C PHE A 92 3.63 -3.46 -12.34
N ASP A 93 3.11 -4.63 -12.68
CA ASP A 93 3.78 -5.62 -13.53
C ASP A 93 5.21 -5.96 -13.03
N SER A 94 5.39 -6.01 -11.69
CA SER A 94 6.66 -6.22 -10.99
C SER A 94 7.73 -5.12 -11.17
N ASN A 95 7.39 -4.00 -11.80
CA ASN A 95 8.25 -2.82 -11.86
C ASN A 95 7.87 -1.87 -10.74
N VAL A 96 8.85 -1.28 -10.08
CA VAL A 96 8.65 -0.34 -8.97
C VAL A 96 9.34 0.97 -9.31
N PHE A 97 8.64 2.08 -9.15
CA PHE A 97 9.14 3.41 -9.46
C PHE A 97 9.10 4.29 -8.21
N GLN A 98 10.13 5.13 -8.08
CA GLN A 98 10.20 6.23 -7.13
C GLN A 98 9.87 7.54 -7.85
N LEU A 99 8.79 8.18 -7.44
CA LEU A 99 8.30 9.47 -7.91
C LEU A 99 8.82 10.52 -6.92
N ARG A 100 9.56 11.53 -7.37
CA ARG A 100 10.36 12.40 -6.49
C ARG A 100 9.82 13.83 -6.46
N SER A 101 10.12 14.55 -5.38
CA SER A 101 9.67 15.93 -5.18
C SER A 101 10.31 16.95 -6.14
N ASP A 102 11.32 16.54 -6.93
CA ASP A 102 11.83 17.34 -8.05
C ASP A 102 11.03 17.14 -9.35
N GLY A 103 9.97 16.33 -9.31
CA GLY A 103 9.10 16.00 -10.44
C GLY A 103 9.60 14.82 -11.29
N SER A 104 10.80 14.31 -11.02
CA SER A 104 11.35 13.16 -11.74
C SER A 104 10.84 11.83 -11.20
N ALA A 105 10.73 10.84 -12.08
CA ALA A 105 10.53 9.45 -11.73
C ALA A 105 11.78 8.64 -12.10
N ARG A 106 12.06 7.60 -11.32
CA ARG A 106 13.09 6.60 -11.63
C ARG A 106 12.66 5.21 -11.19
N GLU A 107 13.24 4.19 -11.78
CA GLU A 107 13.11 2.83 -11.27
C GLU A 107 13.72 2.73 -9.86
N ALA A 108 13.00 2.06 -8.97
CA ALA A 108 13.45 1.81 -7.61
C ALA A 108 14.49 0.70 -7.58
N ARG A 109 15.53 0.87 -6.77
CA ARG A 109 16.51 -0.19 -6.55
C ARG A 109 15.95 -1.22 -5.57
N PRO A 110 16.29 -2.51 -5.75
CA PRO A 110 15.82 -3.58 -4.86
C PRO A 110 16.16 -3.38 -3.37
N ASP A 111 17.24 -2.65 -3.06
CA ASP A 111 17.74 -2.40 -1.71
C ASP A 111 17.13 -1.18 -1.01
N GLN A 112 16.31 -0.37 -1.70
CA GLN A 112 15.65 0.76 -1.06
C GLN A 112 14.63 0.28 -0.02
N GLY A 113 14.65 0.89 1.17
CA GLY A 113 13.69 0.62 2.23
C GLY A 113 12.36 1.34 2.02
N SER A 114 11.29 0.77 2.53
CA SER A 114 9.95 1.37 2.52
C SER A 114 9.32 1.29 3.91
N PRO A 115 8.97 2.43 4.55
CA PRO A 115 8.34 2.48 5.87
C PRO A 115 6.84 2.21 5.82
N PHE A 116 6.23 2.33 4.64
CA PHE A 116 4.84 2.02 4.38
C PHE A 116 4.67 1.67 2.90
N ALA A 117 4.10 0.50 2.63
CA ALA A 117 3.71 0.08 1.30
C ALA A 117 2.57 -0.93 1.35
N VAL A 118 1.75 -0.91 0.29
CA VAL A 118 0.60 -1.80 0.09
C VAL A 118 0.81 -2.54 -1.23
N MET A 119 0.84 -3.86 -1.19
CA MET A 119 1.16 -4.73 -2.32
C MET A 119 0.10 -5.83 -2.50
N THR A 120 -0.09 -6.28 -3.74
CA THR A 120 -0.85 -7.50 -4.06
C THR A 120 -0.35 -8.11 -5.36
N PHE A 121 -0.64 -9.39 -5.60
CA PHE A 121 -0.48 -10.00 -6.92
C PHE A 121 -1.71 -9.69 -7.77
N PHE A 122 -1.61 -8.66 -8.61
CA PHE A 122 -2.78 -8.12 -9.28
C PHE A 122 -3.30 -9.04 -10.38
N LYS A 123 -4.55 -9.47 -10.18
CA LYS A 123 -5.32 -10.21 -11.17
C LYS A 123 -6.73 -9.62 -11.21
N PRO A 124 -7.13 -8.97 -12.31
CA PRO A 124 -8.41 -8.30 -12.35
C PRO A 124 -9.56 -9.30 -12.50
N ASP A 125 -10.61 -9.09 -11.73
CA ASP A 125 -11.90 -9.78 -11.85
C ASP A 125 -12.82 -9.07 -12.84
N ILE A 126 -12.70 -7.74 -12.91
CA ILE A 126 -13.55 -6.86 -13.70
C ILE A 126 -12.68 -5.98 -14.59
N THR A 127 -13.13 -5.77 -15.82
CA THR A 127 -12.53 -4.81 -16.76
C THR A 127 -13.63 -3.94 -17.36
N HIS A 128 -13.41 -2.63 -17.38
CA HIS A 128 -14.32 -1.62 -17.89
C HIS A 128 -13.59 -0.68 -18.86
N GLN A 129 -14.23 -0.38 -20.00
CA GLN A 129 -13.65 0.48 -21.03
C GLN A 129 -14.33 1.86 -21.03
N PHE A 130 -13.54 2.91 -20.87
CA PHE A 130 -13.97 4.29 -21.04
C PHE A 130 -13.69 4.74 -22.48
N SER A 131 -14.75 5.14 -23.18
CA SER A 131 -14.66 5.71 -24.54
C SER A 131 -14.93 7.21 -24.59
N ASP A 132 -15.50 7.76 -23.52
CA ASP A 132 -15.83 9.17 -23.35
C ASP A 132 -15.12 9.73 -22.10
N PRO A 133 -14.87 11.05 -22.03
CA PRO A 133 -14.22 11.66 -20.87
C PRO A 133 -15.00 11.46 -19.57
N VAL A 134 -14.27 11.12 -18.51
CA VAL A 134 -14.79 10.91 -17.15
C VAL A 134 -13.85 11.52 -16.11
N SER A 135 -14.45 12.12 -15.09
CA SER A 135 -13.75 12.59 -13.89
C SER A 135 -13.39 11.45 -12.94
N GLN A 136 -12.43 11.69 -12.04
CA GLN A 136 -12.08 10.78 -10.95
C GLN A 136 -13.33 10.28 -10.19
N GLN A 137 -14.21 11.20 -9.77
CA GLN A 137 -15.42 10.84 -9.04
C GLN A 137 -16.34 9.91 -9.85
N GLN A 138 -16.45 10.10 -11.17
CA GLN A 138 -17.24 9.21 -12.03
C GLN A 138 -16.61 7.82 -12.12
N VAL A 139 -15.27 7.72 -12.19
CA VAL A 139 -14.56 6.44 -12.13
C VAL A 139 -14.78 5.74 -10.79
N HIS A 140 -14.62 6.45 -9.67
CA HIS A 140 -14.88 5.91 -8.32
C HIS A 140 -16.33 5.41 -8.18
N ASN A 141 -17.31 6.15 -8.72
CA ASN A 141 -18.71 5.72 -8.74
C ASN A 141 -18.91 4.42 -9.52
N ILE A 142 -18.22 4.24 -10.65
CA ILE A 142 -18.28 3.00 -11.44
C ILE A 142 -17.66 1.83 -10.67
N ILE A 143 -16.53 2.05 -10.00
CA ILE A 143 -15.91 1.03 -9.13
C ILE A 143 -16.88 0.62 -8.02
N ASN A 144 -17.54 1.59 -7.38
CA ASN A 144 -18.55 1.33 -6.36
C ASN A 144 -19.81 0.64 -6.89
N GLN A 145 -20.16 0.82 -8.17
CA GLN A 145 -21.25 0.06 -8.81
C GLN A 145 -20.86 -1.40 -9.06
N TYR A 146 -19.62 -1.66 -9.48
CA TYR A 146 -19.12 -3.03 -9.68
C TYR A 146 -18.87 -3.77 -8.37
N VAL A 147 -18.43 -3.05 -7.33
CA VAL A 147 -18.16 -3.60 -5.99
C VAL A 147 -18.92 -2.80 -4.94
N PRO A 148 -20.23 -3.05 -4.75
CA PRO A 148 -21.09 -2.24 -3.87
C PRO A 148 -20.76 -2.34 -2.38
N SER A 149 -20.12 -3.43 -1.95
CA SER A 149 -19.72 -3.57 -0.55
C SER A 149 -18.48 -2.73 -0.29
N ASP A 150 -18.58 -1.80 0.66
CA ASP A 150 -17.44 -1.05 1.20
C ASP A 150 -16.56 -1.90 2.12
N ASN A 151 -17.02 -3.09 2.51
CA ASN A 151 -16.31 -3.95 3.47
C ASN A 151 -15.20 -4.82 2.83
N LEU A 152 -14.97 -4.66 1.52
CA LEU A 152 -13.95 -5.39 0.76
C LEU A 152 -12.96 -4.40 0.14
N PHE A 153 -11.70 -4.83 0.08
CA PHE A 153 -10.67 -4.09 -0.63
C PHE A 153 -10.83 -4.25 -2.14
N CYS A 154 -10.41 -3.23 -2.88
CA CYS A 154 -10.22 -3.32 -4.34
C CYS A 154 -8.80 -2.89 -4.70
N ALA A 155 -8.12 -3.65 -5.54
CA ALA A 155 -6.96 -3.16 -6.30
C ALA A 155 -7.45 -2.58 -7.63
N ILE A 156 -6.94 -1.42 -8.03
CA ILE A 156 -7.45 -0.61 -9.14
C ILE A 156 -6.30 -0.21 -10.05
N LYS A 157 -6.33 -0.68 -11.30
CA LYS A 157 -5.40 -0.25 -12.35
C LYS A 157 -6.20 0.51 -13.42
N ILE A 158 -5.79 1.73 -13.74
CA ILE A 158 -6.33 2.51 -14.85
C ILE A 158 -5.18 2.79 -15.80
N GLU A 159 -5.32 2.38 -17.05
CA GLU A 159 -4.36 2.70 -18.12
C GLU A 159 -5.10 3.43 -19.24
N GLY A 160 -4.57 4.58 -19.66
CA GLY A 160 -5.27 5.37 -20.66
C GLY A 160 -4.65 6.73 -20.95
N GLU A 161 -5.43 7.54 -21.66
CA GLU A 161 -5.13 8.93 -22.00
C GLU A 161 -5.84 9.84 -21.00
N PHE A 162 -5.08 10.66 -20.30
CA PHE A 162 -5.57 11.63 -19.34
C PHE A 162 -5.52 13.02 -19.96
N GLU A 163 -6.62 13.76 -19.84
CA GLU A 163 -6.62 15.20 -20.12
C GLU A 163 -5.82 15.94 -19.06
N LEU A 164 -5.99 15.52 -17.80
CA LEU A 164 -5.29 16.09 -16.67
C LEU A 164 -5.06 15.01 -15.62
N VAL A 165 -3.87 15.02 -15.01
CA VAL A 165 -3.62 14.36 -13.72
C VAL A 165 -2.90 15.35 -12.82
N LYS A 166 -3.51 15.66 -11.67
CA LYS A 166 -2.87 16.43 -10.61
C LYS A 166 -2.30 15.46 -9.58
N THR A 167 -1.04 15.63 -9.24
CA THR A 167 -0.36 14.80 -8.26
C THR A 167 0.41 15.65 -7.26
N ARG A 168 0.73 15.06 -6.12
CA ARG A 168 1.72 15.56 -5.17
C ARG A 168 2.87 14.57 -5.02
N THR A 169 3.99 15.01 -4.46
CA THR A 169 5.05 14.11 -4.04
C THR A 169 5.71 14.60 -2.78
N VAL A 170 5.79 13.74 -1.77
CA VAL A 170 6.43 14.06 -0.49
C VAL A 170 7.95 14.30 -0.65
N PRO A 171 8.51 15.37 -0.04
CA PRO A 171 9.94 15.61 -0.05
C PRO A 171 10.65 14.72 0.97
N ARG A 172 11.90 14.33 0.64
CA ARG A 172 12.79 13.62 1.57
C ARG A 172 12.97 14.42 2.87
N GLN A 173 12.86 13.71 3.99
CA GLN A 173 13.07 14.18 5.34
C GLN A 173 14.44 13.77 5.88
N GLU A 174 14.91 14.47 6.91
CA GLU A 174 16.11 14.11 7.65
C GLU A 174 15.81 14.06 9.15
N PRO A 175 16.46 13.18 9.93
CA PRO A 175 16.28 13.14 11.37
C PRO A 175 16.65 14.46 12.07
N PRO A 176 15.99 14.82 13.19
CA PRO A 176 14.84 14.14 13.77
C PRO A 176 13.58 14.32 12.91
N TYR A 177 12.86 13.22 12.63
CA TYR A 177 11.64 13.30 11.83
C TYR A 177 10.52 13.98 12.60
N VAL A 178 9.74 14.77 11.87
CA VAL A 178 8.50 15.41 12.33
C VAL A 178 7.28 14.59 11.89
N PRO A 179 6.11 14.80 12.49
CA PRO A 179 4.86 14.22 12.00
C PRO A 179 4.60 14.55 10.52
N MET A 180 3.87 13.67 9.82
CA MET A 180 3.71 13.76 8.35
C MET A 180 3.06 15.06 7.89
N LEU A 181 2.07 15.56 8.62
CA LEU A 181 1.43 16.84 8.27
C LEU A 181 2.42 18.01 8.24
N GLU A 182 3.40 18.02 9.14
CA GLU A 182 4.46 19.03 9.15
C GLU A 182 5.46 18.77 8.02
N ALA A 183 5.81 17.51 7.77
CA ALA A 183 6.74 17.11 6.72
C ALA A 183 6.29 17.48 5.30
N ILE A 184 4.97 17.53 5.07
CA ILE A 184 4.37 17.70 3.74
C ILE A 184 3.73 19.07 3.52
N GLU A 185 3.82 20.01 4.47
CA GLU A 185 3.17 21.33 4.38
C GLU A 185 3.52 22.08 3.08
N ASN A 186 4.73 21.88 2.57
CA ASN A 186 5.24 22.51 1.34
C ASN A 186 5.48 21.50 0.22
N GLN A 187 4.73 20.39 0.19
CA GLN A 187 4.89 19.39 -0.85
C GLN A 187 4.56 19.97 -2.23
N PRO A 188 5.39 19.70 -3.25
CA PRO A 188 5.14 20.15 -4.61
C PRO A 188 3.91 19.46 -5.19
N ILE A 189 3.13 20.23 -5.96
CA ILE A 189 2.04 19.73 -6.78
C ILE A 189 2.47 19.82 -8.24
N PHE A 190 2.27 18.72 -8.97
CA PHE A 190 2.52 18.63 -10.40
C PHE A 190 1.21 18.43 -11.14
N THR A 191 1.13 18.95 -12.36
CA THR A 191 -0.02 18.74 -13.24
C THR A 191 0.47 18.28 -14.60
N PHE A 192 0.00 17.10 -14.99
CA PHE A 192 0.25 16.48 -16.29
C PHE A 192 -0.95 16.75 -17.19
N HIS A 193 -0.71 17.07 -18.45
CA HIS A 193 -1.74 17.43 -19.42
C HIS A 193 -1.61 16.59 -20.67
N ASP A 194 -2.74 16.10 -21.17
CA ASP A 194 -2.84 15.39 -22.45
C ASP A 194 -1.81 14.25 -22.61
N GLU A 195 -1.70 13.42 -21.57
CA GLU A 195 -0.65 12.41 -21.47
C GLU A 195 -1.21 10.99 -21.27
N MET A 196 -0.50 10.01 -21.81
CA MET A 196 -0.76 8.60 -21.52
C MET A 196 -0.11 8.24 -20.19
N GLY A 197 -0.75 7.38 -19.41
CA GLY A 197 -0.15 6.92 -18.16
C GLY A 197 -0.92 5.79 -17.49
N ILE A 198 -0.48 5.47 -16.27
CA ILE A 198 -1.05 4.43 -15.44
C ILE A 198 -1.35 5.01 -14.06
N ILE A 199 -2.57 4.82 -13.59
CA ILE A 199 -2.91 4.94 -12.17
C ILE A 199 -2.95 3.52 -11.58
N ALA A 200 -2.26 3.34 -10.47
CA ALA A 200 -2.29 2.14 -9.65
C ALA A 200 -2.74 2.54 -8.23
N GLY A 201 -3.73 1.84 -7.69
CA GLY A 201 -4.30 2.22 -6.40
C GLY A 201 -5.11 1.14 -5.72
N PHE A 202 -5.62 1.48 -4.55
CA PHE A 202 -6.50 0.64 -3.76
C PHE A 202 -7.72 1.42 -3.29
N ARG A 203 -8.85 0.73 -3.17
CA ARG A 203 -9.99 1.18 -2.36
C ARG A 203 -10.05 0.35 -1.09
N SER A 204 -9.82 0.98 0.06
CA SER A 204 -9.84 0.32 1.37
C SER A 204 -11.16 0.56 2.12
N PRO A 205 -11.67 -0.41 2.89
CA PRO A 205 -12.87 -0.22 3.71
C PRO A 205 -12.73 0.91 4.73
N GLN A 206 -13.82 1.61 5.03
CA GLN A 206 -13.79 2.73 5.98
C GLN A 206 -13.27 2.38 7.37
N PHE A 207 -13.53 1.15 7.85
CA PHE A 207 -13.06 0.68 9.16
C PHE A 207 -11.54 0.48 9.24
N THR A 208 -10.82 0.58 8.12
CA THR A 208 -9.36 0.36 8.06
C THR A 208 -8.55 1.65 8.18
N GLN A 209 -9.19 2.81 8.37
CA GLN A 209 -8.50 4.08 8.59
C GLN A 209 -7.49 3.96 9.73
N GLY A 210 -6.27 4.43 9.51
CA GLY A 210 -5.17 4.33 10.47
C GLY A 210 -4.34 3.05 10.30
N LEU A 211 -4.96 1.94 9.90
CA LEU A 211 -4.19 0.80 9.38
C LEU A 211 -3.67 1.16 7.98
N ASN A 212 -4.57 1.59 7.11
CA ASN A 212 -4.30 2.07 5.75
C ASN A 212 -4.99 3.44 5.56
N VAL A 213 -5.00 3.95 4.33
CA VAL A 213 -5.84 5.06 3.88
C VAL A 213 -7.20 4.50 3.49
N ALA A 214 -8.25 4.87 4.23
CA ALA A 214 -9.63 4.50 3.92
C ALA A 214 -10.13 5.22 2.66
N GLY A 215 -10.96 4.53 1.86
CA GLY A 215 -11.39 5.06 0.56
C GLY A 215 -10.34 4.81 -0.52
N PHE A 216 -10.30 5.67 -1.53
CA PHE A 216 -9.41 5.52 -2.69
C PHE A 216 -8.05 6.15 -2.41
N HIS A 217 -6.99 5.38 -2.61
CA HIS A 217 -5.61 5.83 -2.57
C HIS A 217 -4.95 5.41 -3.89
N GLU A 218 -4.52 6.38 -4.69
CA GLU A 218 -4.15 6.20 -6.08
C GLU A 218 -2.82 6.91 -6.37
N HIS A 219 -1.87 6.23 -7.00
CA HIS A 219 -0.61 6.81 -7.48
C HIS A 219 -0.57 6.75 -9.02
N TYR A 220 0.01 7.78 -9.64
CA TYR A 220 0.11 7.93 -11.09
C TYR A 220 1.57 7.91 -11.55
N ILE A 221 1.82 7.33 -12.72
CA ILE A 221 3.05 7.52 -13.50
C ILE A 221 2.74 7.71 -14.97
N ASN A 222 3.41 8.66 -15.62
CA ASN A 222 3.27 8.88 -17.04
C ASN A 222 3.86 7.72 -17.88
N HIS A 223 3.50 7.67 -19.16
CA HIS A 223 3.90 6.61 -20.08
C HIS A 223 5.43 6.49 -20.22
N GLN A 224 6.12 7.62 -20.21
CA GLN A 224 7.57 7.74 -20.34
C GLN A 224 8.31 7.25 -19.09
N ARG A 225 7.61 7.10 -17.95
CA ARG A 225 8.18 6.73 -16.64
C ARG A 225 9.17 7.78 -16.12
N GLU A 226 8.91 9.04 -16.44
CA GLU A 226 9.76 10.19 -16.11
C GLU A 226 9.11 11.15 -15.10
N GLY A 227 7.80 11.01 -14.85
CA GLY A 227 7.08 11.81 -13.87
C GLY A 227 5.80 11.15 -13.37
N GLY A 228 5.33 11.60 -12.21
CA GLY A 228 4.10 11.12 -11.58
C GLY A 228 3.97 11.63 -10.16
N GLY A 229 3.14 10.97 -9.36
CA GLY A 229 3.02 11.22 -7.93
C GLY A 229 1.79 10.56 -7.33
N HIS A 230 1.51 10.88 -6.08
CA HIS A 230 0.26 10.53 -5.41
C HIS A 230 -0.86 11.40 -5.98
N VAL A 231 -1.95 10.78 -6.41
CA VAL A 231 -3.03 11.42 -7.18
C VAL A 231 -3.91 12.27 -6.27
N LEU A 232 -4.14 13.52 -6.66
CA LEU A 232 -5.09 14.42 -6.02
C LEU A 232 -6.39 14.57 -6.84
N ASP A 233 -6.28 14.57 -8.17
CA ASP A 233 -7.42 14.65 -9.09
C ASP A 233 -6.99 14.19 -10.49
N TYR A 234 -7.94 13.73 -11.31
CA TYR A 234 -7.70 13.48 -12.73
C TYR A 234 -8.97 13.56 -13.59
N GLN A 235 -8.74 13.77 -14.88
CA GLN A 235 -9.72 13.66 -15.95
C GLN A 235 -9.22 12.65 -16.98
N LEU A 236 -9.88 11.50 -17.05
CA LEU A 236 -9.56 10.44 -18.02
C LEU A 236 -10.34 10.70 -19.30
N LYS A 237 -9.67 10.81 -20.45
CA LYS A 237 -10.35 10.95 -21.76
C LYS A 237 -10.90 9.62 -22.25
N LYS A 238 -10.08 8.58 -22.15
CA LYS A 238 -10.38 7.20 -22.53
C LYS A 238 -9.35 6.28 -21.91
N GLY A 239 -9.72 5.05 -21.64
CA GLY A 239 -8.82 4.09 -21.02
C GLY A 239 -9.52 2.83 -20.58
N THR A 240 -8.76 1.98 -19.92
CA THR A 240 -9.23 0.72 -19.37
C THR A 240 -9.04 0.74 -17.87
N LEU A 241 -10.14 0.53 -17.14
CA LEU A 241 -10.17 0.30 -15.72
C LEU A 241 -10.20 -1.22 -15.47
N GLN A 242 -9.33 -1.68 -14.60
CA GLN A 242 -9.26 -3.06 -14.14
C GLN A 242 -9.38 -3.09 -12.62
N ILE A 243 -10.23 -3.98 -12.09
CA ILE A 243 -10.52 -4.08 -10.66
C ILE A 243 -10.29 -5.52 -10.21
N GLY A 244 -9.49 -5.70 -9.16
CA GLY A 244 -9.37 -6.96 -8.41
C GLY A 244 -10.03 -6.82 -7.05
N VAL A 245 -10.94 -7.73 -6.69
CA VAL A 245 -11.67 -7.71 -5.41
C VAL A 245 -10.95 -8.59 -4.40
N ILE A 246 -10.58 -8.00 -3.25
CA ILE A 246 -9.69 -8.62 -2.29
C ILE A 246 -10.36 -8.77 -0.93
N SER A 247 -10.26 -9.96 -0.34
CA SER A 247 -10.94 -10.35 0.90
C SER A 247 -9.99 -10.74 2.03
N ARG A 248 -8.67 -10.70 1.81
CA ARG A 248 -7.65 -10.95 2.85
C ARG A 248 -6.72 -9.76 2.95
N PHE A 249 -6.35 -9.44 4.19
CA PHE A 249 -5.45 -8.35 4.51
C PHE A 249 -4.43 -8.86 5.52
N THR A 250 -3.15 -8.76 5.17
CA THR A 250 -2.01 -9.13 6.01
C THR A 250 -1.18 -7.89 6.27
N ILE A 251 -0.87 -7.65 7.55
CA ILE A 251 -0.07 -6.51 7.97
C ILE A 251 1.17 -7.05 8.69
N ASP A 252 2.34 -6.63 8.22
CA ASP A 252 3.59 -6.81 8.95
C ASP A 252 3.85 -5.58 9.80
N LEU A 253 4.00 -5.79 11.11
CA LEU A 253 4.29 -4.72 12.05
C LEU A 253 5.81 -4.56 12.23
N PRO A 254 6.36 -3.35 12.09
CA PRO A 254 7.77 -3.12 12.33
C PRO A 254 8.15 -3.37 13.80
N HIS A 255 9.41 -3.76 14.01
CA HIS A 255 9.95 -4.05 15.35
C HIS A 255 10.94 -2.99 15.86
N GLN A 256 11.20 -1.93 15.08
CA GLN A 256 12.10 -0.85 15.50
C GLN A 256 11.49 -0.05 16.65
N SER A 257 12.33 0.51 17.52
CA SER A 257 11.89 1.30 18.68
C SER A 257 11.02 2.49 18.27
N THR A 258 11.29 3.12 17.11
CA THR A 258 10.48 4.21 16.56
C THR A 258 9.02 3.81 16.35
N PHE A 259 8.74 2.58 15.89
CA PHE A 259 7.37 2.06 15.77
C PHE A 259 6.79 1.71 17.14
N LEU A 260 7.56 1.02 17.99
CA LEU A 260 7.09 0.53 19.29
C LEU A 260 6.77 1.65 20.29
N GLU A 261 7.40 2.81 20.14
CA GLU A 261 7.24 3.98 21.01
C GLU A 261 6.28 5.04 20.42
N ALA A 262 5.87 4.91 19.16
CA ALA A 262 5.00 5.86 18.49
C ALA A 262 3.57 5.85 19.07
N ASN A 263 2.94 7.03 19.11
CA ASN A 263 1.50 7.14 19.36
C ASN A 263 0.73 6.86 18.07
N LEU A 264 0.20 5.65 17.93
CA LEU A 264 -0.50 5.18 16.74
C LEU A 264 -2.02 5.47 16.76
N MET A 265 -2.54 6.07 17.84
CA MET A 265 -3.96 6.41 18.02
C MET A 265 -4.12 7.82 18.62
N PRO A 266 -3.61 8.88 17.97
CA PRO A 266 -3.90 10.25 18.38
C PRO A 266 -5.39 10.59 18.13
N ASP A 267 -5.92 11.55 18.89
CA ASP A 267 -7.34 11.93 18.84
C ASP A 267 -7.79 12.44 17.45
N ASP A 268 -6.86 13.03 16.70
CA ASP A 268 -7.07 13.63 15.38
C ASP A 268 -6.65 12.73 14.20
N LEU A 269 -6.34 11.44 14.45
CA LEU A 269 -5.78 10.53 13.43
C LEU A 269 -6.57 10.51 12.13
N HIS A 270 -7.91 10.47 12.21
CA HIS A 270 -8.76 10.42 11.02
C HIS A 270 -8.59 11.67 10.15
N GLN A 271 -8.63 12.85 10.75
CA GLN A 271 -8.45 14.13 10.07
C GLN A 271 -7.01 14.27 9.53
N ALA A 272 -6.01 13.80 10.28
CA ALA A 272 -4.63 13.85 9.86
C ALA A 272 -4.37 13.01 8.60
N ILE A 273 -4.98 11.82 8.50
CA ILE A 273 -4.87 11.01 7.28
C ILE A 273 -5.59 11.68 6.10
N GLU A 274 -6.79 12.22 6.31
CA GLU A 274 -7.51 12.91 5.23
C GLU A 274 -6.76 14.14 4.70
N GLN A 275 -6.07 14.87 5.56
CA GLN A 275 -5.26 16.03 5.17
C GLN A 275 -3.93 15.64 4.51
N ALA A 276 -3.38 14.49 4.86
CA ALA A 276 -2.13 14.01 4.26
C ALA A 276 -2.35 13.45 2.86
N GLU A 277 -3.50 12.82 2.61
CA GLU A 277 -3.75 11.98 1.45
C GLU A 277 -4.78 12.54 0.45
N ASN A 278 -5.31 13.76 0.65
CA ASN A 278 -6.25 14.42 -0.28
C ASN A 278 -5.87 15.87 -0.63
#